data_AF-A0A6F9WZQ0-F1
#
_entry.id   AF-A0A6F9WZQ0-F1
#
_cell.length_a   1.000
_cell.length_b   1.000
_cell.length_c   1.000
_cell.angle_alpha   90.00
_cell.angle_beta   90.00
_cell.angle_gamma   90.00
#
_symmetry.space_group_name_H-M   'P 1'
#
loop_
_entity.id
_entity.type
_entity.pdbx_description
1 polymer ?
#
loop_
_entity_poly.entity_id
_entity_poly.type
_entity_poly.pdbx_seq_one_letter_code
_entity_poly.pdbx_strand_id
1 'polypeptide(L)'
;MREHRRFGHDTPGIRKRKRLNLLVGVDVSDSTNIVAVREAFAAELMQVARGRDAAITVLYANSRIQHIESFKGSAGVVQRYDGGGFTDLRPVFDYARTMHPLPAAVIYLTDGIGPAPEQMEFPTLWVLTVEGGKPVPWGLELRLDV
;
A
#
# COMPACT_ATOMS: atom_id res chain seq x y z
N MET A 1 43.89 26.85 -35.88
CA MET A 1 43.54 26.01 -34.73
C MET A 1 42.01 25.93 -34.69
N ARG A 2 41.43 24.73 -34.78
CA ARG A 2 40.01 24.50 -35.09
C ARG A 2 39.21 24.48 -33.79
N GLU A 3 38.25 25.39 -33.64
CA GLU A 3 37.37 25.46 -32.48
C GLU A 3 36.35 24.30 -32.53
N HIS A 4 36.30 23.49 -31.48
CA HIS A 4 35.41 22.34 -31.40
C HIS A 4 34.02 22.78 -30.90
N ARG A 5 33.14 23.15 -31.83
CA ARG A 5 31.71 23.42 -31.59
C ARG A 5 30.91 22.12 -31.52
N ARG A 6 30.92 21.44 -30.37
CA ARG A 6 29.92 20.39 -30.07
C ARG A 6 29.58 20.50 -28.58
N PHE A 7 28.31 20.81 -28.31
CA PHE A 7 27.67 20.88 -26.98
C PHE A 7 27.79 22.21 -26.21
N GLY A 8 27.14 23.24 -26.75
CA GLY A 8 26.63 24.37 -25.97
C GLY A 8 25.23 24.08 -25.44
N HIS A 9 25.09 23.15 -24.50
CA HIS A 9 23.88 22.95 -23.69
C HIS A 9 24.27 22.32 -22.37
N ASP A 10 24.53 23.14 -21.34
CA ASP A 10 24.23 22.76 -19.96
C ASP A 10 22.71 22.66 -19.84
N THR A 11 22.12 21.58 -20.35
CA THR A 11 20.74 21.24 -20.00
C THR A 11 20.83 20.48 -18.68
N PRO A 12 20.44 21.07 -17.53
CA PRO A 12 20.38 20.31 -16.29
C PRO A 12 19.42 19.14 -16.56
N GLY A 13 19.89 17.92 -16.38
CA GLY A 13 19.04 16.75 -16.55
C GLY A 13 17.79 16.92 -15.70
N ILE A 14 16.61 17.00 -16.34
CA ILE A 14 15.35 17.08 -15.62
C ILE A 14 15.16 15.75 -14.89
N ARG A 15 15.51 15.71 -13.61
CA ARG A 15 15.18 14.57 -12.74
C ARG A 15 13.66 14.55 -12.61
N LYS A 16 12.99 13.77 -13.46
CA LYS A 16 11.54 13.52 -13.35
C LYS A 16 11.30 12.96 -11.94
N ARG A 17 10.66 13.76 -11.06
CA ARG A 17 10.15 13.26 -9.79
C ARG A 17 9.06 12.24 -10.16
N LYS A 18 9.39 10.95 -10.10
CA LYS A 18 8.39 9.89 -10.26
C LYS A 18 7.53 9.94 -9.01
N ARG A 19 6.25 10.28 -9.18
CA ARG A 19 5.24 10.19 -8.13
C ARG A 19 5.21 8.75 -7.63
N LEU A 20 5.39 8.57 -6.32
CA LEU A 20 5.41 7.23 -5.73
C LEU A 20 3.98 6.70 -5.64
N ASN A 21 3.62 5.68 -6.41
CA ASN A 21 2.28 5.08 -6.34
C ASN A 21 2.31 3.93 -5.32
N LEU A 22 1.55 4.04 -4.23
CA LEU A 22 1.47 3.02 -3.18
C LEU A 22 0.06 2.47 -3.12
N LEU A 23 -0.05 1.15 -2.98
CA LEU A 23 -1.31 0.50 -2.66
C LEU A 23 -1.27 0.03 -1.21
N VAL A 24 -2.33 0.28 -0.47
CA VAL A 24 -2.46 -0.11 0.92
C VAL A 24 -3.67 -1.03 1.05
N GLY A 25 -3.45 -2.26 1.51
CA GLY A 25 -4.53 -3.17 1.91
C GLY A 25 -4.77 -3.04 3.40
N VAL A 26 -6.03 -2.95 3.81
CA VAL A 26 -6.46 -3.01 5.21
C VAL A 26 -7.45 -4.14 5.35
N ASP A 27 -7.04 -5.19 6.06
CA ASP A 27 -7.94 -6.24 6.48
C ASP A 27 -8.95 -5.68 7.49
N VAL A 28 -10.24 -5.86 7.20
CA VAL A 28 -11.35 -5.43 8.06
C VAL A 28 -12.05 -6.62 8.74
N SER A 29 -11.36 -7.76 8.85
CA SER A 29 -11.74 -8.87 9.71
C SER A 29 -11.90 -8.45 11.18
N ASP A 30 -12.73 -9.18 11.93
CA ASP A 30 -13.00 -8.90 13.35
C ASP A 30 -11.73 -8.89 14.22
N SER A 31 -10.72 -9.68 13.86
CA SER A 31 -9.41 -9.75 14.52
C SER A 31 -8.50 -8.55 14.24
N THR A 32 -8.73 -7.82 13.16
CA THR A 32 -7.98 -6.59 12.81
C THR A 32 -8.76 -5.32 13.20
N ASN A 33 -9.89 -5.47 13.92
CA ASN A 33 -10.87 -4.42 14.17
C ASN A 33 -10.53 -3.46 15.33
N ILE A 34 -9.26 -3.10 15.50
CA ILE A 34 -8.87 -2.03 16.41
C ILE A 34 -8.84 -0.73 15.61
N VAL A 35 -9.93 0.02 15.68
CA VAL A 35 -10.08 1.32 14.97
C VAL A 35 -8.88 2.22 15.23
N ALA A 36 -8.39 2.28 16.47
CA ALA A 36 -7.21 3.08 16.84
C ALA A 36 -5.94 2.70 16.05
N VAL A 37 -5.73 1.41 15.78
CA VAL A 37 -4.57 0.91 15.03
C VAL A 37 -4.67 1.30 13.56
N ARG A 38 -5.86 1.17 12.97
CA ARG A 38 -6.12 1.58 11.57
C ARG A 38 -5.95 3.09 11.39
N GLU A 39 -6.47 3.90 12.31
CA GLU A 39 -6.33 5.35 12.29
C GLU A 39 -4.87 5.80 12.46
N ALA A 40 -4.14 5.20 13.40
CA ALA A 40 -2.71 5.50 13.60
C ALA A 40 -1.89 5.15 12.35
N PHE A 41 -2.13 3.99 11.75
CA PHE A 41 -1.48 3.57 10.52
C PHE A 41 -1.83 4.48 9.32
N ALA A 42 -3.09 4.86 9.18
CA ALA A 42 -3.52 5.83 8.16
C ALA A 42 -2.86 7.20 8.35
N ALA A 43 -2.70 7.66 9.60
CA ALA A 43 -2.02 8.91 9.91
C ALA A 43 -0.53 8.87 9.52
N GLU A 44 0.18 7.78 9.82
CA GLU A 44 1.57 7.56 9.41
C GLU A 44 1.72 7.52 7.87
N LEU A 45 0.84 6.79 7.18
CA LEU A 45 0.82 6.76 5.71
C LEU A 45 0.60 8.15 5.11
N MET A 46 -0.28 8.95 5.71
CA MET A 46 -0.54 10.32 5.28
C MET A 46 0.68 11.24 5.47
N GLN A 47 1.46 11.06 6.54
CA GLN A 47 2.72 11.77 6.73
C GLN A 47 3.74 11.40 5.63
N VAL A 48 3.87 10.10 5.31
CA VAL A 48 4.73 9.64 4.22
C VAL A 48 4.29 10.20 2.87
N ALA A 49 2.98 10.25 2.61
CA ALA A 49 2.43 10.77 1.36
C ALA A 49 2.77 12.24 1.12
N ARG A 50 2.61 13.07 2.16
CA ARG A 50 2.88 14.51 2.11
C ARG A 50 4.35 14.82 1.88
N GLY A 51 5.26 14.05 2.48
CA GLY A 51 6.70 14.28 2.37
C GLY A 51 7.33 13.90 1.02
N ARG A 52 6.70 13.00 0.25
CA ARG A 52 7.35 12.34 -0.91
C ARG A 52 6.63 12.48 -2.26
N ASP A 53 5.56 13.29 -2.36
CA ASP A 53 4.70 13.34 -3.55
C ASP A 53 4.24 11.93 -3.95
N ALA A 54 3.61 11.23 -2.99
CA ALA A 54 3.06 9.90 -3.22
C ALA A 54 1.57 9.97 -3.58
N ALA A 55 1.12 9.07 -4.46
CA ALA A 55 -0.29 8.71 -4.58
C ALA A 55 -0.52 7.46 -3.73
N ILE A 56 -1.49 7.49 -2.83
CA ILE A 56 -1.85 6.32 -2.02
C ILE A 56 -3.27 5.91 -2.38
N THR A 57 -3.45 4.65 -2.75
CA THR A 57 -4.75 4.00 -2.85
C THR A 57 -4.90 3.06 -1.66
N VAL A 58 -5.97 3.18 -0.88
CA VAL A 58 -6.28 2.29 0.24
C VAL A 58 -7.46 1.41 -0.14
N LEU A 59 -7.32 0.11 0.05
CA LEU A 59 -8.35 -0.90 -0.14
C LEU A 59 -8.70 -1.49 1.22
N TYR A 60 -9.99 -1.54 1.51
CA TYR A 60 -10.50 -2.25 2.69
C TYR A 60 -11.08 -3.56 2.20
N ALA A 61 -10.53 -4.67 2.66
CA ALA A 61 -10.87 -5.99 2.17
C ALA A 61 -11.05 -6.98 3.32
N ASN A 62 -11.94 -7.95 3.11
CA ASN A 62 -11.96 -9.22 3.83
C ASN A 62 -11.88 -10.32 2.74
N SER A 63 -12.88 -11.19 2.58
CA SER A 63 -13.00 -12.06 1.39
C SER A 63 -13.06 -11.34 0.03
N ARG A 64 -13.42 -10.06 0.04
CA ARG A 64 -13.53 -9.20 -1.14
C ARG A 64 -13.21 -7.76 -0.78
N ILE A 65 -12.91 -6.94 -1.78
CA ILE A 65 -12.78 -5.49 -1.60
C ILE A 65 -14.15 -4.91 -1.26
N GLN A 66 -14.24 -4.25 -0.11
CA GLN A 66 -15.45 -3.58 0.39
C GLN A 66 -15.44 -2.09 0.07
N HIS A 67 -14.27 -1.46 0.11
CA HIS A 67 -14.12 -0.03 -0.15
C HIS A 67 -12.77 0.29 -0.78
N ILE A 68 -12.76 1.28 -1.66
CA ILE A 68 -11.55 1.81 -2.31
C ILE A 68 -11.50 3.30 -2.05
N GLU A 69 -10.38 3.75 -1.54
CA GLU A 69 -10.14 5.16 -1.27
C GLU A 69 -8.86 5.62 -1.96
N SER A 70 -8.90 6.77 -2.62
CA SER A 70 -7.72 7.35 -3.26
C SER A 70 -7.33 8.63 -2.54
N PHE A 71 -6.22 8.58 -1.81
CA PHE A 71 -5.69 9.71 -1.08
C PHE A 71 -4.89 10.62 -2.02
N LYS A 72 -5.48 11.77 -2.31
CA LYS A 72 -4.76 12.93 -2.87
C LYS A 72 -4.69 14.11 -1.88
N GLY A 73 -5.19 13.96 -0.64
CA GLY A 73 -5.17 15.05 0.35
C GLY A 73 -6.12 14.96 1.55
N SER A 74 -7.03 13.97 1.66
CA SER A 74 -7.92 13.81 2.84
C SER A 74 -8.41 12.38 2.99
N ALA A 75 -8.65 11.95 4.23
CA ALA A 75 -9.21 10.64 4.58
C ALA A 75 -10.73 10.60 4.45
N GLY A 76 -11.23 9.50 3.91
CA GLY A 76 -12.61 9.13 3.71
C GLY A 76 -13.05 8.13 4.77
N VAL A 77 -14.37 8.06 4.95
CA VAL A 77 -15.00 7.21 5.97
C VAL A 77 -15.41 5.90 5.32
N VAL A 78 -14.86 4.80 5.82
CA VAL A 78 -15.24 3.45 5.36
C VAL A 78 -16.40 2.95 6.19
N GLN A 79 -17.54 2.74 5.53
CA GLN A 79 -18.67 2.05 6.13
C GLN A 79 -18.40 0.54 6.12
N ARG A 80 -18.61 -0.10 7.28
CA ARG A 80 -18.46 -1.55 7.46
C ARG A 80 -19.56 -2.30 6.71
N TYR A 81 -19.20 -3.45 6.17
CA TYR A 81 -20.17 -4.52 5.89
C TYR A 81 -19.86 -5.69 6.82
N ASP A 82 -20.60 -5.77 7.94
CA ASP A 82 -20.50 -6.89 8.88
C ASP A 82 -21.08 -8.15 8.20
N GLY A 83 -20.21 -9.11 7.90
CA GLY A 83 -20.59 -10.38 7.30
C GLY A 83 -19.56 -11.44 7.63
N GLY A 84 -19.93 -12.35 8.53
CA GLY A 84 -19.11 -13.51 8.91
C GLY A 84 -18.69 -14.30 7.67
N GLY A 85 -17.42 -14.21 7.33
CA GLY A 85 -16.86 -14.81 6.13
C GLY A 85 -15.36 -14.97 6.26
N PHE A 86 -14.84 -15.94 5.51
CA PHE A 86 -13.42 -16.27 5.42
C PHE A 86 -12.59 -15.05 4.99
N THR A 87 -11.40 -14.89 5.57
CA THR A 87 -10.42 -13.89 5.13
C THR A 87 -9.70 -14.38 3.88
N ASP A 88 -9.54 -13.53 2.87
CA ASP A 88 -8.74 -13.78 1.68
C ASP A 88 -7.91 -12.53 1.37
N LEU A 89 -6.59 -12.65 1.36
CA LEU A 89 -5.68 -11.52 1.18
C LEU A 89 -5.38 -11.24 -0.30
N ARG A 90 -5.74 -12.15 -1.22
CA ARG A 90 -5.47 -12.04 -2.66
C ARG A 90 -6.17 -10.89 -3.38
N PRO A 91 -7.43 -10.49 -3.04
CA PRO A 91 -8.15 -9.45 -3.78
C PRO A 91 -7.40 -8.11 -3.88
N VAL A 92 -6.60 -7.74 -2.87
CA VAL A 92 -5.76 -6.52 -2.91
C VAL A 92 -4.68 -6.62 -3.98
N PHE A 93 -4.01 -7.77 -4.09
CA PHE A 93 -3.00 -8.02 -5.12
C PHE A 93 -3.61 -8.15 -6.50
N ASP A 94 -4.79 -8.74 -6.60
CA ASP A 94 -5.55 -8.81 -7.84
C ASP A 94 -5.88 -7.40 -8.35
N TYR A 95 -6.30 -6.49 -7.46
CA TYR A 95 -6.50 -5.09 -7.81
C TYR A 95 -5.20 -4.39 -8.22
N ALA A 96 -4.10 -4.64 -7.49
CA ALA A 96 -2.77 -4.08 -7.80
C ALA A 96 -2.36 -4.32 -9.26
N ARG A 97 -2.64 -5.52 -9.80
CA ARG A 97 -2.35 -5.88 -11.21
C ARG A 97 -3.16 -5.08 -12.22
N THR A 98 -4.28 -4.51 -11.83
CA THR A 98 -5.14 -3.69 -12.71
C THR A 98 -4.79 -2.20 -12.68
N MET A 99 -3.95 -1.75 -11.74
CA MET A 99 -3.59 -0.35 -11.58
C MET A 99 -2.67 0.15 -12.70
N HIS A 100 -2.90 1.38 -13.15
CA HIS A 100 -2.06 2.06 -14.12
C HIS A 100 -1.77 3.50 -13.65
N PRO A 101 -0.52 3.85 -13.30
CA PRO A 101 0.66 2.99 -13.26
C PRO A 101 0.57 1.90 -12.18
N LEU A 102 1.34 0.82 -12.32
CA LEU A 102 1.45 -0.21 -11.28
C LEU A 102 1.95 0.41 -9.95
N PRO A 103 1.54 -0.15 -8.80
CA PRO A 103 2.05 0.30 -7.52
C PRO A 103 3.55 -0.02 -7.40
N ALA A 104 4.30 0.91 -6.83
CA ALA A 104 5.71 0.72 -6.51
C ALA A 104 5.91 -0.25 -5.33
N ALA A 105 4.92 -0.30 -4.43
CA ALA A 105 4.86 -1.25 -3.33
C ALA A 105 3.41 -1.44 -2.85
N VAL A 106 3.15 -2.59 -2.24
CA VAL A 106 1.93 -2.89 -1.48
C VAL A 106 2.27 -2.85 0.01
N ILE A 107 1.44 -2.18 0.80
CA ILE A 107 1.54 -2.22 2.27
C ILE A 107 0.24 -2.83 2.78
N TYR A 108 0.31 -3.90 3.57
CA TYR A 108 -0.88 -4.65 3.96
C TYR A 108 -0.99 -4.76 5.47
N LEU A 109 -1.99 -4.12 6.06
CA LEU A 109 -2.38 -4.27 7.47
C LEU A 109 -3.31 -5.48 7.63
N THR A 110 -2.86 -6.51 8.34
CA THR A 110 -3.62 -7.76 8.56
C THR A 110 -3.07 -8.53 9.75
N ASP A 111 -3.86 -9.44 10.34
CA ASP A 111 -3.34 -10.48 11.24
C ASP A 111 -2.62 -11.62 10.49
N GLY A 112 -2.70 -11.61 9.15
CA GLY A 112 -2.08 -12.56 8.23
C GLY A 112 -2.79 -13.92 8.17
N ILE A 113 -4.03 -14.00 8.64
CA ILE A 113 -4.84 -15.21 8.52
C ILE A 113 -5.58 -15.19 7.18
N GLY A 114 -5.31 -16.18 6.33
CA GLY A 114 -6.03 -16.39 5.07
C GLY A 114 -5.10 -16.67 3.89
N PRO A 115 -5.64 -17.18 2.77
CA PRO A 115 -4.88 -17.34 1.55
C PRO A 115 -4.30 -16.00 1.08
N ALA A 116 -3.02 -16.02 0.76
CA ALA A 116 -2.27 -14.92 0.17
C ALA A 116 -1.63 -15.38 -1.14
N PRO A 117 -1.13 -14.47 -1.98
CA PRO A 117 -0.47 -14.86 -3.23
C PRO A 117 0.75 -15.75 -2.97
N GLU A 118 0.93 -16.80 -3.77
CA GLU A 118 2.06 -17.72 -3.62
C GLU A 118 3.41 -17.06 -3.93
N GLN A 119 3.40 -16.08 -4.85
CA GLN A 119 4.61 -15.41 -5.34
C GLN A 119 4.52 -13.90 -5.14
N MET A 120 5.69 -13.28 -4.94
CA MET A 120 5.80 -11.84 -4.79
C MET A 120 5.77 -11.15 -6.16
N GLU A 121 4.64 -10.55 -6.51
CA GLU A 121 4.49 -9.73 -7.73
C GLU A 121 4.87 -8.26 -7.50
N PHE A 122 4.68 -7.79 -6.26
CA PHE A 122 4.95 -6.41 -5.85
C PHE A 122 5.80 -6.40 -4.58
N PRO A 123 6.76 -5.47 -4.43
CA PRO A 123 7.44 -5.26 -3.16
C PRO A 123 6.38 -5.02 -2.07
N THR A 124 6.37 -5.85 -1.04
CA THR A 124 5.28 -5.85 -0.06
C THR A 124 5.82 -5.70 1.36
N LEU A 125 5.17 -4.83 2.12
CA LEU A 125 5.33 -4.70 3.56
C LEU A 125 4.07 -5.21 4.25
N TRP A 126 4.20 -6.31 4.99
CA TRP A 126 3.16 -6.86 5.84
C TRP A 126 3.21 -6.16 7.20
N VAL A 127 2.19 -5.37 7.49
CA VAL A 127 2.00 -4.72 8.79
C VAL A 127 1.10 -5.64 9.61
N LEU A 128 1.71 -6.36 10.55
CA LEU A 128 1.06 -7.41 11.31
C LEU A 128 0.59 -6.88 12.66
N THR A 129 -0.58 -7.34 13.10
CA THR A 129 -1.02 -7.20 14.49
C THR A 129 -0.07 -7.96 15.43
N VAL A 130 -0.08 -7.65 16.74
CA VAL A 130 0.83 -8.25 17.74
C VAL A 130 0.80 -9.78 17.70
N GLU A 131 -0.41 -10.36 17.65
CA GLU A 131 -0.65 -11.80 17.63
C GLU A 131 -0.65 -12.39 16.20
N GLY A 132 -0.46 -11.55 15.18
CA GLY A 132 -0.53 -11.92 13.77
C GLY A 132 0.71 -12.67 13.29
N GLY A 133 0.53 -13.46 12.23
CA GLY A 133 1.59 -14.22 11.58
C GLY A 133 1.81 -13.72 10.16
N LYS A 134 3.04 -13.78 9.66
CA LYS A 134 3.29 -13.45 8.24
C LYS A 134 2.63 -14.52 7.35
N PRO A 135 1.74 -14.16 6.42
CA PRO A 135 0.96 -15.14 5.65
C PRO A 135 1.80 -15.92 4.63
N VAL A 136 2.98 -15.41 4.27
CA VAL A 136 3.83 -15.91 3.18
C VAL A 136 5.32 -15.74 3.52
N PRO A 137 6.24 -16.53 2.94
CA PRO A 137 7.67 -16.41 3.24
C PRO A 137 8.32 -15.14 2.67
N TRP A 138 7.69 -14.45 1.72
CA TRP A 138 8.23 -13.29 1.00
C TRP A 138 7.71 -11.94 1.51
N GLY A 139 8.36 -10.85 1.11
CA GLY A 139 8.05 -9.50 1.58
C GLY A 139 8.68 -9.17 2.93
N LEU A 140 8.62 -7.91 3.34
CA LEU A 140 9.07 -7.46 4.66
C LEU A 140 7.90 -7.55 5.65
N GLU A 141 8.21 -7.72 6.93
CA GLU A 141 7.23 -7.65 8.01
C GLU A 141 7.54 -6.48 8.93
N LEU A 142 6.49 -5.86 9.46
CA LEU A 142 6.52 -4.87 10.52
C LEU A 142 5.41 -5.22 11.50
N ARG A 143 5.72 -5.32 12.78
CA ARG A 143 4.72 -5.56 13.82
C ARG A 143 4.35 -4.25 14.49
N LEU A 144 3.07 -4.07 14.76
CA LEU A 144 2.58 -2.93 15.51
C LEU A 144 2.65 -3.25 17.00
N ASP A 145 3.52 -2.55 17.72
CA ASP A 145 3.54 -2.57 19.19
C ASP A 145 2.45 -1.59 19.69
N VAL A 146 1.27 -2.11 20.05
CA VAL A 146 0.22 -1.31 20.70
C VAL A 146 -0.36 -2.07 21.88
#